data_AF-A0A2Z4GHE6-F1
#
_entry.id   AF-A0A2Z4GHE6-F1
#
_cell.length_a   1.000
_cell.length_b   1.000
_cell.length_c   1.000
_cell.angle_alpha   90.00
_cell.angle_beta   90.00
_cell.angle_gamma   90.00
#
_symmetry.space_group_name_H-M   'P 1'
#
loop_
_entity.id
_entity.type
_entity.pdbx_description
1 polymer ?
#
loop_
_entity_poly.entity_id
_entity_poly.type
_entity_poly.pdbx_seq_one_letter_code
_entity_poly.pdbx_strand_id
1 'polypeptide(L)'
;MISKAQVKTWNGNGNGISWSDANNWSPVGVPQSSDIAVIQDDSVWATGGVEVRGLILNNYGILNYDTTPIYEFEINNSPTDGLVMQNDAKFYINSKVKISNSFYTGLKMEGNNQLIIGNDGILEIGQVGENGIESSVNASLENHGEINIGTYDDDGLIAFSVNNFGTINIGGGGLRAAQIGGVGSKNKGEMNFEGSVVMFPSSTFTNEVNASFTSTGLLVVLGTFNNKGMLHSNSLSYGSLSVGGNGNFNNFGQFLFKYSNTHNIVIGNQAELVNKENGVIENLDSTASPLQDVYAISMSGATSGLSNEGTINLNLNGIREGIKLSGGSKLSNTGILNIKGYYKYGLLTEALSTTDLIVENSKSAELIIGAGATSTSTALVINDKNNLQNDECSSVIIEDSTSMQGGSSTNIVNLGYMEMKAFNKANSPEFYNAGAIFFTLPQDLSSAFLNQFDNEGLIYSKNPVQLESGVQVFPLFAGFHPDAAPYLSNALVKENGVFVSPGDYTPEDNVLKTNASAFRKDTVYITYTFGECASRILKLPFYKNPVWDCSSAPAETVTFMGHVNESWHNPDNWSNNEIPRNCDKVIIPNGQRCEIDPASTVQAKSILVESGAYFLAPTGVVATFEPN
;
A
#
# COMPACT_ATOMS: atom_id res chain seq x y z
N MET A 1 -10.47 29.18 -57.92
CA MET A 1 -10.08 27.87 -58.48
C MET A 1 -9.25 27.18 -57.40
N ILE A 2 -9.76 26.10 -56.81
CA ILE A 2 -8.97 25.24 -55.92
C ILE A 2 -8.01 24.48 -56.85
N SER A 3 -6.70 24.76 -56.81
CA SER A 3 -5.74 23.92 -57.53
C SER A 3 -5.84 22.51 -56.96
N LYS A 4 -5.93 21.50 -57.83
CA LYS A 4 -5.81 20.11 -57.38
C LYS A 4 -4.39 19.95 -56.81
N ALA A 5 -4.27 19.32 -55.65
CA ALA A 5 -2.97 18.99 -55.06
C ALA A 5 -2.10 18.28 -56.12
N GLN A 6 -0.88 18.78 -56.31
CA GLN A 6 0.09 18.10 -57.16
C GLN A 6 0.95 17.18 -56.29
N VAL A 7 1.34 16.04 -56.84
CA VAL A 7 2.34 15.17 -56.22
C VAL A 7 3.70 15.58 -56.75
N LYS A 8 4.61 15.94 -55.85
CA LYS A 8 5.99 16.33 -56.14
C LYS A 8 6.92 15.23 -55.64
N THR A 9 7.50 14.49 -56.57
CA THR A 9 8.38 13.37 -56.26
C THR A 9 9.84 13.80 -56.37
N TRP A 10 10.62 13.50 -55.34
CA TRP A 10 12.08 13.65 -55.36
C TRP A 10 12.68 12.72 -56.41
N ASN A 11 13.54 13.27 -57.26
CA ASN A 11 14.24 12.52 -58.31
C ASN A 11 15.76 12.70 -58.29
N GLY A 12 16.29 13.55 -57.38
CA GLY A 12 17.73 13.78 -57.20
C GLY A 12 18.48 14.32 -58.42
N ASN A 13 17.78 14.85 -59.43
CA ASN A 13 18.39 15.27 -60.70
C ASN A 13 19.08 16.66 -60.65
N GLY A 14 18.91 17.39 -59.54
CA GLY A 14 19.54 18.69 -59.28
C GLY A 14 20.92 18.54 -58.64
N ASN A 15 21.36 19.61 -57.98
CA ASN A 15 22.67 19.67 -57.32
C ASN A 15 22.56 19.34 -55.83
N GLY A 16 23.08 18.17 -55.45
CA GLY A 16 23.12 17.72 -54.06
C GLY A 16 21.73 17.35 -53.51
N ILE A 17 21.65 17.21 -52.20
CA ILE A 17 20.48 16.66 -51.48
C ILE A 17 19.55 17.73 -50.90
N SER A 18 19.64 19.00 -51.35
CA SER A 18 18.86 20.08 -50.75
C SER A 18 17.39 20.05 -51.20
N TRP A 19 16.47 20.10 -50.24
CA TRP A 19 15.03 20.30 -50.46
C TRP A 19 14.75 21.52 -51.36
N SER A 20 15.55 22.58 -51.22
CA SER A 20 15.34 23.86 -51.88
C SER A 20 15.73 23.91 -53.36
N ASP A 21 16.42 22.88 -53.88
CA ASP A 21 16.75 22.82 -55.32
C ASP A 21 15.54 22.33 -56.13
N ALA A 22 14.94 23.25 -56.89
CA ALA A 22 13.79 22.98 -57.76
C ALA A 22 14.02 21.85 -58.78
N ASN A 23 15.27 21.58 -59.19
CA ASN A 23 15.61 20.54 -60.16
C ASN A 23 15.60 19.12 -59.55
N ASN A 24 15.62 19.01 -58.22
CA ASN A 24 15.50 17.74 -57.51
C ASN A 24 14.06 17.20 -57.44
N TRP A 25 13.08 17.97 -57.92
CA TRP A 25 11.66 17.62 -57.85
C TRP A 25 11.06 17.37 -59.23
N SER A 26 10.13 16.41 -59.31
CA SER A 26 9.34 16.10 -60.49
C SER A 26 7.85 16.21 -60.19
N PRO A 27 7.06 17.01 -60.94
CA PRO A 27 7.52 17.98 -61.94
C PRO A 27 8.39 19.07 -61.31
N VAL A 28 9.28 19.69 -62.10
CA VAL A 28 10.26 20.71 -61.65
C VAL A 28 9.59 21.80 -60.80
N GLY A 29 10.26 22.19 -59.71
CA GLY A 29 9.80 23.17 -58.73
C GLY A 29 9.63 22.59 -57.33
N VAL A 30 10.10 23.30 -56.32
CA VAL A 30 10.00 22.93 -54.90
C VAL A 30 8.53 22.73 -54.49
N PRO A 31 8.19 21.72 -53.67
CA PRO A 31 6.84 21.51 -53.16
C PRO A 31 6.30 22.74 -52.43
N GLN A 32 5.02 23.04 -52.65
CA GLN A 32 4.29 24.13 -52.00
C GLN A 32 3.23 23.59 -51.02
N SER A 33 2.59 24.48 -50.25
CA SER A 33 1.60 24.12 -49.23
C SER A 33 0.37 23.36 -49.75
N SER A 34 0.08 23.41 -51.04
CA SER A 34 -0.98 22.62 -51.68
C SER A 34 -0.55 21.23 -52.13
N ASP A 35 0.75 20.94 -52.13
CA ASP A 35 1.34 19.76 -52.76
C ASP A 35 1.59 18.62 -51.76
N ILE A 36 1.63 17.40 -52.28
CA ILE A 36 2.10 16.22 -51.54
C ILE A 36 3.54 15.96 -51.97
N ALA A 37 4.48 16.00 -51.03
CA ALA A 37 5.88 15.69 -51.28
C ALA A 37 6.14 14.19 -51.09
N VAL A 38 6.87 13.58 -52.02
CA VAL A 38 7.24 12.16 -51.97
C VAL A 38 8.76 12.04 -52.08
N ILE A 39 9.40 11.42 -51.09
CA ILE A 39 10.82 11.08 -51.09
C ILE A 39 10.93 9.57 -51.17
N GLN A 40 11.70 9.07 -52.14
CA GLN A 40 11.90 7.64 -52.36
C GLN A 40 13.34 7.35 -52.81
N ASP A 41 13.89 6.24 -52.32
CA ASP A 41 15.19 5.67 -52.73
C ASP A 41 16.39 6.65 -52.61
N ASP A 42 16.26 7.71 -51.80
CA ASP A 42 17.25 8.78 -51.67
C ASP A 42 17.15 9.50 -50.31
N SER A 43 18.15 10.35 -50.03
CA SER A 43 18.24 11.20 -48.85
C SER A 43 18.03 12.67 -49.19
N VAL A 44 17.22 13.36 -48.39
CA VAL A 44 16.95 14.79 -48.55
C VAL A 44 17.32 15.53 -47.28
N TRP A 45 17.94 16.70 -47.45
CA TRP A 45 18.19 17.66 -46.38
C TRP A 45 17.29 18.87 -46.57
N ALA A 46 16.36 19.07 -45.65
CA ALA A 46 15.51 20.25 -45.60
C ALA A 46 16.07 21.25 -44.60
N THR A 47 16.23 22.50 -45.04
CA THR A 47 16.69 23.64 -44.24
C THR A 47 15.74 24.81 -44.44
N GLY A 48 15.46 25.59 -43.40
CA GLY A 48 14.49 26.69 -43.46
C GLY A 48 13.03 26.25 -43.27
N GLY A 49 12.09 27.17 -43.46
CA GLY A 49 10.66 26.90 -43.37
C GLY A 49 10.16 26.10 -44.57
N VAL A 50 9.37 25.05 -44.32
CA VAL A 50 8.75 24.21 -45.34
C VAL A 50 7.28 24.07 -45.01
N GLU A 51 6.41 24.15 -46.01
CA GLU A 51 4.97 23.91 -45.85
C GLU A 51 4.48 23.03 -47.01
N VAL A 52 3.86 21.90 -46.68
CA VAL A 52 3.29 20.94 -47.65
C VAL A 52 1.93 20.45 -47.16
N ARG A 53 1.13 19.92 -48.09
CA ARG A 53 -0.17 19.34 -47.77
C ARG A 53 -0.07 17.93 -47.19
N GLY A 54 0.96 17.20 -47.57
CA GLY A 54 1.23 15.83 -47.13
C GLY A 54 2.66 15.43 -47.46
N LEU A 55 3.21 14.49 -46.68
CA LEU A 55 4.56 13.97 -46.87
C LEU A 55 4.55 12.45 -46.91
N ILE A 56 5.21 11.87 -47.90
CA ILE A 56 5.40 10.43 -48.02
C ILE A 56 6.90 10.14 -48.10
N LEU A 57 7.41 9.37 -47.15
CA LEU A 57 8.75 8.78 -47.20
C LEU A 57 8.58 7.30 -47.52
N ASN A 58 9.10 6.86 -48.66
CA ASN A 58 8.91 5.51 -49.16
C ASN A 58 10.24 4.90 -49.59
N ASN A 59 10.31 3.57 -49.71
CA ASN A 59 11.45 2.81 -50.24
C ASN A 59 12.81 3.36 -49.78
N TYR A 60 13.16 3.19 -48.51
CA TYR A 60 14.42 3.69 -47.95
C TYR A 60 14.61 5.21 -48.00
N GLY A 61 13.56 5.98 -48.29
CA GLY A 61 13.59 7.44 -48.31
C GLY A 61 13.99 8.00 -46.94
N ILE A 62 14.96 8.91 -46.93
CA ILE A 62 15.46 9.54 -45.71
C ILE A 62 15.21 11.04 -45.80
N LEU A 63 14.57 11.61 -44.78
CA LEU A 63 14.50 13.06 -44.60
C LEU A 63 15.28 13.45 -43.34
N ASN A 64 16.18 14.41 -43.49
CA ASN A 64 16.83 15.11 -42.38
C ASN A 64 16.28 16.54 -42.34
N TYR A 65 15.61 16.90 -41.25
CA TYR A 65 15.20 18.28 -40.98
C TYR A 65 16.04 18.84 -39.85
N ASP A 66 17.01 19.67 -40.22
CA ASP A 66 17.98 20.26 -39.31
C ASP A 66 18.24 21.70 -39.77
N THR A 67 17.88 22.65 -38.92
CA THR A 67 17.99 24.08 -39.25
C THR A 67 18.27 24.93 -38.02
N THR A 68 19.15 25.91 -38.20
CA THR A 68 19.48 26.92 -37.19
C THR A 68 19.41 28.31 -37.83
N PRO A 69 18.59 29.27 -37.35
CA PRO A 69 17.64 29.15 -36.23
C PRO A 69 16.51 28.14 -36.50
N ILE A 70 15.76 27.78 -35.45
CA ILE A 70 14.61 26.87 -35.55
C ILE A 70 13.57 27.48 -36.50
N TYR A 71 13.35 26.81 -37.63
CA TYR A 71 12.19 27.02 -38.49
C TYR A 71 11.23 25.84 -38.34
N GLU A 72 9.97 26.05 -38.77
CA GLU A 72 8.93 25.03 -38.74
C GLU A 72 8.83 24.34 -40.11
N PHE A 73 8.80 23.01 -40.12
CA PHE A 73 8.32 22.19 -41.23
C PHE A 73 6.86 21.84 -40.95
N GLU A 74 5.94 22.40 -41.72
CA GLU A 74 4.51 22.24 -41.54
C GLU A 74 3.92 21.27 -42.58
N ILE A 75 3.19 20.28 -42.10
CA ILE A 75 2.32 19.40 -42.89
C ILE A 75 0.89 19.71 -42.50
N ASN A 76 0.10 20.31 -43.40
CA ASN A 76 -1.21 20.83 -43.03
C ASN A 76 -2.32 20.51 -44.05
N ASN A 77 -3.53 20.25 -43.57
CA ASN A 77 -4.73 19.99 -44.40
C ASN A 77 -4.58 18.78 -45.33
N SER A 78 -3.97 17.70 -44.82
CA SER A 78 -3.84 16.45 -45.57
C SER A 78 -5.22 15.82 -45.80
N PRO A 79 -5.57 15.43 -47.04
CA PRO A 79 -6.81 14.72 -47.32
C PRO A 79 -6.79 13.26 -46.84
N THR A 80 -5.64 12.78 -46.34
CA THR A 80 -5.40 11.41 -45.85
C THR A 80 -4.61 11.50 -44.54
N ASP A 81 -3.60 10.65 -44.34
CA ASP A 81 -2.59 10.82 -43.30
C ASP A 81 -1.68 12.02 -43.58
N GLY A 82 -1.18 12.68 -42.54
CA GLY A 82 -0.25 13.82 -42.66
C GLY A 82 1.11 13.40 -43.22
N LEU A 83 1.81 12.56 -42.45
CA LEU A 83 3.07 11.92 -42.83
C LEU A 83 2.89 10.41 -42.92
N VAL A 84 3.28 9.81 -44.05
CA VAL A 84 3.33 8.36 -44.23
C VAL A 84 4.78 7.90 -44.43
N MET A 85 5.25 6.97 -43.62
CA MET A 85 6.54 6.30 -43.74
C MET A 85 6.33 4.84 -44.11
N GLN A 86 6.92 4.40 -45.21
CA GLN A 86 6.78 3.06 -45.77
C GLN A 86 8.13 2.49 -46.21
N ASN A 87 8.23 1.15 -46.19
CA ASN A 87 9.34 0.40 -46.78
C ASN A 87 10.72 0.88 -46.30
N ASP A 88 10.94 0.81 -44.97
CA ASP A 88 12.22 1.11 -44.30
C ASP A 88 12.68 2.58 -44.40
N ALA A 89 11.73 3.50 -44.48
CA ALA A 89 11.98 4.94 -44.49
C ALA A 89 12.46 5.48 -43.14
N LYS A 90 13.16 6.62 -43.16
CA LYS A 90 13.67 7.27 -41.94
C LYS A 90 13.41 8.78 -41.93
N PHE A 91 13.07 9.30 -40.77
CA PHE A 91 12.91 10.73 -40.56
C PHE A 91 13.67 11.18 -39.31
N TYR A 92 14.60 12.11 -39.51
CA TYR A 92 15.39 12.75 -38.48
C TYR A 92 14.90 14.19 -38.28
N ILE A 93 14.47 14.50 -37.05
CA ILE A 93 13.94 15.82 -36.66
C ILE A 93 14.89 16.43 -35.63
N ASN A 94 15.67 17.43 -36.03
CA ASN A 94 16.57 18.22 -35.15
C ASN A 94 16.13 19.70 -35.05
N SER A 95 14.92 20.01 -35.51
CA SER A 95 14.25 21.31 -35.41
C SER A 95 12.75 21.05 -35.18
N LYS A 96 11.86 21.98 -35.53
CA LYS A 96 10.43 21.85 -35.29
C LYS A 96 9.66 21.31 -36.52
N VAL A 97 8.95 20.20 -36.35
CA VAL A 97 7.98 19.67 -37.31
C VAL A 97 6.58 19.76 -36.72
N LYS A 98 5.63 20.25 -37.51
CA LYS A 98 4.22 20.35 -37.12
C LYS A 98 3.35 19.63 -38.14
N ILE A 99 2.45 18.77 -37.67
CA ILE A 99 1.44 18.10 -38.47
C ILE A 99 0.07 18.53 -37.97
N SER A 100 -0.77 19.07 -38.85
CA SER A 100 -2.12 19.47 -38.46
C SER A 100 -3.20 19.23 -39.50
N ASN A 101 -4.45 19.10 -39.05
CA ASN A 101 -5.63 18.94 -39.90
C ASN A 101 -5.50 17.77 -40.89
N SER A 102 -5.03 16.63 -40.40
CA SER A 102 -4.99 15.40 -41.20
C SER A 102 -6.32 14.67 -41.09
N PHE A 103 -6.84 14.18 -42.22
CA PHE A 103 -8.14 13.51 -42.24
C PHE A 103 -8.13 12.18 -41.48
N TYR A 104 -7.01 11.45 -41.52
CA TYR A 104 -6.80 10.20 -40.78
C TYR A 104 -5.71 10.40 -39.72
N THR A 105 -4.57 9.71 -39.86
CA THR A 105 -3.49 9.72 -38.87
C THR A 105 -2.54 10.89 -39.09
N GLY A 106 -2.01 11.48 -38.01
CA GLY A 106 -0.97 12.51 -38.10
C GLY A 106 0.31 11.96 -38.73
N LEU A 107 0.89 10.93 -38.12
CA LEU A 107 2.07 10.23 -38.60
C LEU A 107 1.86 8.72 -38.60
N LYS A 108 1.95 8.09 -39.78
CA LYS A 108 1.76 6.65 -39.97
C LYS A 108 3.06 5.96 -40.39
N MET A 109 3.47 4.91 -39.68
CA MET A 109 4.68 4.12 -39.96
C MET A 109 4.34 2.66 -40.29
N GLU A 110 4.41 2.29 -41.57
CA GLU A 110 4.09 0.95 -42.08
C GLU A 110 5.38 0.20 -42.49
N GLY A 111 5.81 -0.79 -41.70
CA GLY A 111 7.06 -1.52 -41.90
C GLY A 111 8.17 -1.11 -40.93
N ASN A 112 9.43 -1.43 -41.24
CA ASN A 112 10.58 -1.19 -40.33
C ASN A 112 11.11 0.25 -40.42
N ASN A 113 10.22 1.22 -40.26
CA ASN A 113 10.55 2.64 -40.35
C ASN A 113 11.18 3.16 -39.06
N GLN A 114 11.97 4.24 -39.16
CA GLN A 114 12.64 4.86 -38.02
C GLN A 114 12.32 6.35 -37.92
N LEU A 115 11.61 6.76 -36.87
CA LEU A 115 11.45 8.15 -36.49
C LEU A 115 12.43 8.49 -35.38
N ILE A 116 13.28 9.50 -35.60
CA ILE A 116 14.30 9.94 -34.65
C ILE A 116 14.12 11.44 -34.40
N ILE A 117 13.75 11.79 -33.17
CA ILE A 117 13.72 13.18 -32.69
C ILE A 117 15.02 13.43 -31.94
N GLY A 118 15.85 14.34 -32.43
CA GLY A 118 17.09 14.75 -31.76
C GLY A 118 16.84 15.63 -30.54
N ASN A 119 17.91 16.01 -29.83
CA ASN A 119 17.82 16.77 -28.57
C ASN A 119 17.06 18.11 -28.72
N ASP A 120 17.23 18.79 -29.85
CA ASP A 120 16.57 20.06 -30.17
C ASP A 120 15.32 19.86 -31.06
N GLY A 121 14.96 18.60 -31.33
CA GLY A 121 13.83 18.23 -32.17
C GLY A 121 12.50 18.39 -31.44
N ILE A 122 11.51 18.95 -32.11
CA ILE A 122 10.14 19.08 -31.62
C ILE A 122 9.20 18.53 -32.69
N LEU A 123 8.34 17.58 -32.32
CA LEU A 123 7.24 17.09 -33.16
C LEU A 123 5.90 17.50 -32.52
N GLU A 124 5.16 18.37 -33.19
CA GLU A 124 3.80 18.76 -32.82
C GLU A 124 2.79 18.10 -33.76
N ILE A 125 1.79 17.41 -33.22
CA ILE A 125 0.66 16.85 -33.97
C ILE A 125 -0.63 17.40 -33.39
N GLY A 126 -1.46 18.07 -34.18
CA GLY A 126 -2.71 18.66 -33.72
C GLY A 126 -3.88 18.51 -34.69
N GLN A 127 -5.08 18.23 -34.18
CA GLN A 127 -6.31 18.05 -34.98
C GLN A 127 -6.16 16.99 -36.08
N VAL A 128 -6.24 15.73 -35.68
CA VAL A 128 -6.23 14.57 -36.59
C VAL A 128 -7.54 13.78 -36.45
N GLY A 129 -8.04 13.21 -37.55
CA GLY A 129 -9.33 12.50 -37.57
C GLY A 129 -9.29 11.04 -37.11
N GLU A 130 -8.09 10.47 -36.88
CA GLU A 130 -7.91 9.16 -36.26
C GLU A 130 -6.80 9.23 -35.21
N ASN A 131 -5.62 8.65 -35.49
CA ASN A 131 -4.52 8.53 -34.54
C ASN A 131 -3.53 9.70 -34.64
N GLY A 132 -2.88 10.06 -33.53
CA GLY A 132 -1.76 11.01 -33.55
C GLY A 132 -0.55 10.41 -34.27
N ILE A 133 0.01 9.34 -33.68
CA ILE A 133 1.05 8.50 -34.28
C ILE A 133 0.57 7.06 -34.30
N GLU A 134 0.60 6.42 -35.47
CA GLU A 134 0.37 4.98 -35.63
C GLU A 134 1.63 4.31 -36.16
N SER A 135 2.12 3.30 -35.43
CA SER A 135 3.28 2.53 -35.84
C SER A 135 2.97 1.04 -35.97
N SER A 136 3.60 0.40 -36.95
CA SER A 136 3.60 -1.06 -37.06
C SER A 136 4.59 -1.71 -36.09
N VAL A 137 4.48 -3.03 -35.91
CA VAL A 137 5.26 -3.83 -34.93
C VAL A 137 6.78 -3.63 -35.04
N ASN A 138 7.29 -3.37 -36.25
CA ASN A 138 8.73 -3.26 -36.49
C ASN A 138 9.23 -1.81 -36.62
N ALA A 139 8.34 -0.83 -36.54
CA ALA A 139 8.73 0.57 -36.59
C ALA A 139 9.32 0.99 -35.23
N SER A 140 10.34 1.84 -35.25
CA SER A 140 10.99 2.36 -34.05
C SER A 140 10.81 3.86 -33.91
N LEU A 141 10.39 4.29 -32.73
CA LEU A 141 10.32 5.69 -32.33
C LEU A 141 11.41 5.96 -31.27
N GLU A 142 12.38 6.80 -31.61
CA GLU A 142 13.43 7.25 -30.71
C GLU A 142 13.30 8.75 -30.48
N ASN A 143 13.08 9.15 -29.23
CA ASN A 143 12.84 10.54 -28.87
C ASN A 143 13.88 11.04 -27.88
N HIS A 144 14.72 12.01 -28.29
CA HIS A 144 15.60 12.77 -27.40
C HIS A 144 15.13 14.21 -27.16
N GLY A 145 14.14 14.67 -27.91
CA GLY A 145 13.57 16.01 -27.82
C GLY A 145 12.14 15.97 -27.27
N GLU A 146 11.22 16.65 -27.94
CA GLU A 146 9.84 16.79 -27.50
C GLU A 146 8.84 16.27 -28.55
N ILE A 147 7.87 15.47 -28.10
CA ILE A 147 6.71 15.05 -28.88
C ILE A 147 5.45 15.54 -28.18
N ASN A 148 4.66 16.36 -28.88
CA ASN A 148 3.40 16.89 -28.40
C ASN A 148 2.26 16.47 -29.33
N ILE A 149 1.31 15.69 -28.82
CA ILE A 149 0.10 15.30 -29.55
C ILE A 149 -1.09 15.94 -28.87
N GLY A 150 -1.79 16.83 -29.58
CA GLY A 150 -2.95 17.56 -29.09
C GLY A 150 -4.23 16.74 -29.20
N THR A 151 -5.13 17.16 -30.10
CA THR A 151 -6.45 16.54 -30.29
C THR A 151 -6.43 15.49 -31.41
N TYR A 152 -7.03 14.33 -31.12
CA TYR A 152 -7.20 13.17 -32.00
C TYR A 152 -8.55 12.51 -31.69
N ASP A 153 -9.09 11.73 -32.63
CA ASP A 153 -10.42 11.11 -32.51
C ASP A 153 -10.35 9.63 -32.07
N ASP A 154 -9.22 8.93 -32.28
CA ASP A 154 -9.00 7.55 -31.79
C ASP A 154 -7.86 7.47 -30.75
N ASP A 155 -6.66 7.01 -31.08
CA ASP A 155 -5.54 6.94 -30.12
C ASP A 155 -4.48 8.03 -30.36
N GLY A 156 -3.98 8.64 -29.28
CA GLY A 156 -2.90 9.62 -29.40
C GLY A 156 -1.61 8.98 -29.94
N LEU A 157 -1.21 7.85 -29.36
CA LEU A 157 0.01 7.12 -29.72
C LEU A 157 -0.21 5.61 -29.74
N ILE A 158 -0.03 4.97 -30.89
CA ILE A 158 0.04 3.51 -31.03
C ILE A 158 1.49 3.13 -31.39
N ALA A 159 2.23 2.61 -30.41
CA ALA A 159 3.66 2.40 -30.53
C ALA A 159 4.16 1.02 -30.09
N PHE A 160 4.84 0.28 -30.97
CA PHE A 160 5.40 -1.05 -30.65
C PHE A 160 6.88 -1.03 -30.26
N SER A 161 7.61 0.05 -30.53
CA SER A 161 8.98 0.22 -30.04
C SER A 161 9.23 1.68 -29.76
N VAL A 162 9.14 2.08 -28.49
CA VAL A 162 9.40 3.45 -28.04
C VAL A 162 10.65 3.48 -27.18
N ASN A 163 11.63 4.31 -27.55
CA ASN A 163 12.76 4.67 -26.71
C ASN A 163 12.70 6.18 -26.44
N ASN A 164 12.11 6.55 -25.31
CA ASN A 164 12.01 7.94 -24.91
C ASN A 164 13.15 8.34 -23.97
N PHE A 165 13.94 9.33 -24.35
CA PHE A 165 14.95 10.01 -23.55
C PHE A 165 14.54 11.47 -23.24
N GLY A 166 13.68 12.06 -24.06
CA GLY A 166 13.12 13.40 -23.87
C GLY A 166 11.71 13.37 -23.28
N THR A 167 10.82 14.20 -23.82
CA THR A 167 9.44 14.37 -23.33
C THR A 167 8.43 13.94 -24.37
N ILE A 168 7.43 13.15 -23.96
CA ILE A 168 6.23 12.85 -24.75
C ILE A 168 5.00 13.35 -23.97
N ASN A 169 4.27 14.28 -24.55
CA ASN A 169 3.01 14.78 -24.03
C ASN A 169 1.86 14.41 -24.98
N ILE A 170 0.87 13.71 -24.47
CA ILE A 170 -0.36 13.39 -25.19
C ILE A 170 -1.51 14.08 -24.45
N GLY A 171 -2.13 15.06 -25.11
CA GLY A 171 -3.29 15.79 -24.63
C GLY A 171 -4.57 14.97 -24.67
N GLY A 172 -5.65 15.52 -24.10
CA GLY A 172 -6.93 14.85 -24.02
C GLY A 172 -7.64 14.78 -25.38
N GLY A 173 -7.95 13.56 -25.82
CA GLY A 173 -8.69 13.27 -27.04
C GLY A 173 -9.07 11.78 -27.15
N GLY A 174 -9.95 11.49 -28.12
CA GLY A 174 -10.26 10.15 -28.61
C GLY A 174 -10.60 9.06 -27.59
N LEU A 175 -10.25 7.83 -27.93
CA LEU A 175 -10.50 6.59 -27.18
C LEU A 175 -9.46 6.37 -26.07
N ARG A 176 -8.16 6.51 -26.39
CA ARG A 176 -7.04 6.35 -25.44
C ARG A 176 -5.93 7.36 -25.72
N ALA A 177 -5.15 7.67 -24.69
CA ALA A 177 -3.95 8.47 -24.87
C ALA A 177 -2.84 7.66 -25.55
N ALA A 178 -2.63 6.41 -25.12
CA ALA A 178 -1.62 5.57 -25.75
C ALA A 178 -1.93 4.08 -25.69
N GLN A 179 -1.45 3.37 -26.70
CA GLN A 179 -1.31 1.94 -26.73
C GLN A 179 0.15 1.58 -27.01
N ILE A 180 0.84 1.03 -26.01
CA ILE A 180 2.28 0.76 -26.07
C ILE A 180 2.51 -0.75 -26.08
N GLY A 181 3.36 -1.21 -27.00
CA GLY A 181 3.61 -2.62 -27.25
C GLY A 181 5.07 -2.94 -27.47
N GLY A 182 5.23 -4.15 -28.03
CA GLY A 182 6.51 -4.77 -28.39
C GLY A 182 7.43 -5.04 -27.21
N VAL A 183 8.61 -5.56 -27.54
CA VAL A 183 9.59 -6.01 -26.56
C VAL A 183 10.69 -4.97 -26.48
N GLY A 184 10.92 -4.41 -25.29
CA GLY A 184 12.04 -3.51 -25.04
C GLY A 184 11.74 -2.02 -25.19
N SER A 185 10.46 -1.62 -25.23
CA SER A 185 10.06 -0.22 -25.11
C SER A 185 10.48 0.34 -23.75
N LYS A 186 11.08 1.53 -23.74
CA LYS A 186 11.66 2.18 -22.57
C LYS A 186 11.31 3.65 -22.50
N ASN A 187 11.04 4.10 -21.28
CA ASN A 187 11.04 5.50 -20.90
C ASN A 187 12.23 5.80 -20.00
N LYS A 188 13.04 6.80 -20.37
CA LYS A 188 14.18 7.36 -19.63
C LYS A 188 14.03 8.86 -19.36
N GLY A 189 13.01 9.49 -19.96
CA GLY A 189 12.65 10.89 -19.75
C GLY A 189 11.26 11.00 -19.15
N GLU A 190 10.40 11.82 -19.75
CA GLU A 190 9.06 12.11 -19.25
C GLU A 190 7.99 11.66 -20.25
N MET A 191 6.96 10.97 -19.74
CA MET A 191 5.76 10.66 -20.51
C MET A 191 4.51 11.11 -19.75
N ASN A 192 3.74 12.02 -20.35
CA ASN A 192 2.53 12.59 -19.77
C ASN A 192 1.32 12.30 -20.67
N PHE A 193 0.32 11.60 -20.13
CA PHE A 193 -0.86 11.14 -20.86
C PHE A 193 -2.14 11.69 -20.23
N GLU A 194 -2.87 12.52 -20.97
CA GLU A 194 -4.22 12.94 -20.63
C GLU A 194 -5.27 11.92 -21.11
N GLY A 195 -5.25 10.73 -20.52
CA GLY A 195 -6.18 9.67 -20.85
C GLY A 195 -5.65 8.29 -20.47
N SER A 196 -6.39 7.25 -20.84
CA SER A 196 -6.03 5.87 -20.53
C SER A 196 -4.83 5.41 -21.35
N VAL A 197 -3.99 4.56 -20.76
CA VAL A 197 -2.84 3.94 -21.42
C VAL A 197 -2.97 2.43 -21.34
N VAL A 198 -2.75 1.74 -22.47
CA VAL A 198 -2.85 0.28 -22.56
C VAL A 198 -1.51 -0.32 -22.98
N MET A 199 -1.00 -1.25 -22.18
CA MET A 199 0.17 -2.06 -22.52
C MET A 199 -0.29 -3.37 -23.17
N PHE A 200 0.20 -3.67 -24.37
CA PHE A 200 -0.23 -4.86 -25.12
C PHE A 200 0.13 -6.19 -24.43
N PRO A 201 -0.60 -7.28 -24.70
CA PRO A 201 -0.17 -8.62 -24.33
C PRO A 201 1.22 -8.96 -24.88
N SER A 202 2.02 -9.74 -24.13
CA SER A 202 3.39 -10.14 -24.51
C SER A 202 4.37 -8.97 -24.75
N SER A 203 4.00 -7.75 -24.38
CA SER A 203 4.90 -6.59 -24.42
C SER A 203 5.77 -6.52 -23.17
N THR A 204 6.88 -5.80 -23.26
CA THR A 204 7.65 -5.41 -22.08
C THR A 204 7.98 -3.93 -22.18
N PHE A 205 7.44 -3.16 -21.25
CA PHE A 205 7.73 -1.74 -21.10
C PHE A 205 8.51 -1.49 -19.80
N THR A 206 9.53 -0.64 -19.85
CA THR A 206 10.29 -0.24 -18.67
C THR A 206 10.28 1.28 -18.50
N ASN A 207 9.74 1.76 -17.39
CA ASN A 207 9.96 3.12 -16.91
C ASN A 207 11.24 3.11 -16.08
N GLU A 208 12.35 3.61 -16.65
CA GLU A 208 13.68 3.52 -16.05
C GLU A 208 13.84 4.44 -14.82
N VAL A 209 14.95 4.25 -14.10
CA VAL A 209 15.31 5.10 -12.95
C VAL A 209 15.38 6.56 -13.40
N ASN A 210 14.85 7.48 -12.58
CA ASN A 210 14.69 8.92 -12.84
C ASN A 210 13.68 9.30 -13.93
N ALA A 211 13.06 8.33 -14.63
CA ALA A 211 12.01 8.61 -15.58
C ALA A 211 10.67 8.86 -14.88
N SER A 212 9.81 9.68 -15.49
CA SER A 212 8.45 9.94 -15.02
C SER A 212 7.41 9.44 -16.02
N PHE A 213 6.38 8.80 -15.50
CA PHE A 213 5.22 8.35 -16.27
C PHE A 213 3.96 8.84 -15.55
N THR A 214 3.19 9.69 -16.21
CA THR A 214 1.94 10.25 -15.66
C THR A 214 0.77 9.91 -16.56
N SER A 215 -0.33 9.43 -15.98
CA SER A 215 -1.60 9.25 -16.70
C SER A 215 -2.78 9.79 -15.89
N THR A 216 -3.71 10.48 -16.55
CA THR A 216 -4.99 10.90 -15.94
C THR A 216 -6.11 9.87 -16.16
N GLY A 217 -5.89 8.84 -16.98
CA GLY A 217 -6.82 7.72 -17.19
C GLY A 217 -6.36 6.43 -16.52
N LEU A 218 -7.00 5.33 -16.92
CA LEU A 218 -6.66 4.00 -16.43
C LEU A 218 -5.38 3.51 -17.12
N LEU A 219 -4.40 3.05 -16.35
CA LEU A 219 -3.29 2.24 -16.86
C LEU A 219 -3.70 0.78 -16.90
N VAL A 220 -3.79 0.19 -18.10
CA VAL A 220 -4.09 -1.24 -18.30
C VAL A 220 -2.82 -1.98 -18.67
N VAL A 221 -2.48 -3.01 -17.92
CA VAL A 221 -1.28 -3.83 -18.12
C VAL A 221 -1.69 -5.25 -18.51
N LEU A 222 -1.51 -5.58 -19.80
CA LEU A 222 -1.76 -6.93 -20.35
C LEU A 222 -0.45 -7.69 -20.64
N GLY A 223 0.70 -7.00 -20.62
CA GLY A 223 2.05 -7.56 -20.76
C GLY A 223 2.86 -7.37 -19.47
N THR A 224 4.16 -7.09 -19.60
CA THR A 224 5.03 -6.75 -18.46
C THR A 224 5.26 -5.24 -18.40
N PHE A 225 4.98 -4.62 -17.25
CA PHE A 225 5.35 -3.23 -16.97
C PHE A 225 6.33 -3.19 -15.80
N ASN A 226 7.54 -2.69 -16.04
CA ASN A 226 8.57 -2.52 -15.01
C ASN A 226 8.68 -1.04 -14.64
N ASN A 227 8.20 -0.66 -13.46
CA ASN A 227 8.35 0.69 -12.93
C ASN A 227 9.61 0.79 -12.06
N LYS A 228 10.68 1.42 -12.54
CA LYS A 228 11.87 1.75 -11.73
C LYS A 228 11.97 3.23 -11.37
N GLY A 229 11.24 4.08 -12.09
CA GLY A 229 11.15 5.52 -11.85
C GLY A 229 9.91 5.90 -11.05
N MET A 230 9.30 7.01 -11.44
CA MET A 230 8.10 7.56 -10.85
C MET A 230 6.89 7.28 -11.75
N LEU A 231 5.86 6.64 -11.21
CA LEU A 231 4.57 6.42 -11.86
C LEU A 231 3.49 7.16 -11.09
N HIS A 232 2.85 8.13 -11.75
CA HIS A 232 1.74 8.90 -11.19
C HIS A 232 0.44 8.61 -11.94
N SER A 233 -0.53 8.00 -11.26
CA SER A 233 -1.89 7.83 -11.77
C SER A 233 -2.83 8.84 -11.12
N ASN A 234 -3.27 9.81 -11.91
CA ASN A 234 -4.18 10.88 -11.51
C ASN A 234 -5.63 10.60 -11.89
N SER A 235 -6.01 9.33 -12.12
CA SER A 235 -7.37 9.00 -12.53
C SER A 235 -8.39 9.18 -11.40
N LEU A 236 -9.38 10.03 -11.64
CA LEU A 236 -10.50 10.29 -10.73
C LEU A 236 -11.76 9.53 -11.13
N SER A 237 -11.97 9.36 -12.45
CA SER A 237 -13.19 8.75 -13.00
C SER A 237 -13.08 7.22 -13.11
N TYR A 238 -11.88 6.71 -13.37
CA TYR A 238 -11.58 5.29 -13.56
C TYR A 238 -10.54 4.84 -12.55
N GLY A 239 -10.32 3.52 -12.45
CA GLY A 239 -9.23 2.98 -11.65
C GLY A 239 -7.86 3.52 -12.09
N SER A 240 -6.90 3.41 -11.19
CA SER A 240 -5.53 3.87 -11.41
C SER A 240 -4.71 2.85 -12.20
N LEU A 241 -4.87 1.56 -11.87
CA LEU A 241 -4.16 0.43 -12.48
C LEU A 241 -5.11 -0.77 -12.63
N SER A 242 -5.08 -1.41 -13.79
CA SER A 242 -5.69 -2.72 -14.02
C SER A 242 -4.66 -3.67 -14.62
N VAL A 243 -4.35 -4.76 -13.93
CA VAL A 243 -3.47 -5.83 -14.42
C VAL A 243 -4.35 -7.02 -14.81
N GLY A 244 -4.24 -7.49 -16.05
CA GLY A 244 -5.12 -8.55 -16.55
C GLY A 244 -4.47 -9.39 -17.65
N GLY A 245 -5.08 -10.53 -18.00
CA GLY A 245 -4.67 -11.32 -19.18
C GLY A 245 -3.26 -11.91 -19.12
N ASN A 246 -2.83 -12.42 -17.97
CA ASN A 246 -1.44 -12.81 -17.66
C ASN A 246 -0.45 -11.62 -17.58
N GLY A 247 -0.95 -10.40 -17.42
CA GLY A 247 -0.13 -9.22 -17.20
C GLY A 247 0.64 -9.28 -15.88
N ASN A 248 1.83 -8.68 -15.88
CA ASN A 248 2.71 -8.57 -14.72
C ASN A 248 3.14 -7.11 -14.53
N PHE A 249 2.86 -6.55 -13.36
CA PHE A 249 3.31 -5.22 -12.97
C PHE A 249 4.37 -5.33 -11.88
N ASN A 250 5.61 -4.97 -12.21
CA ASN A 250 6.73 -4.95 -11.27
C ASN A 250 7.05 -3.51 -10.86
N ASN A 251 6.87 -3.19 -9.58
CA ASN A 251 7.22 -1.91 -9.01
C ASN A 251 8.55 -1.98 -8.25
N PHE A 252 9.58 -1.33 -8.77
CA PHE A 252 10.88 -1.13 -8.14
C PHE A 252 11.09 0.31 -7.64
N GLY A 253 10.32 1.25 -8.17
CA GLY A 253 10.36 2.67 -7.84
C GLY A 253 9.11 3.14 -7.10
N GLN A 254 8.62 4.34 -7.42
CA GLN A 254 7.45 4.93 -6.76
C GLN A 254 6.21 4.81 -7.64
N PHE A 255 5.11 4.32 -7.08
CA PHE A 255 3.79 4.36 -7.68
C PHE A 255 2.83 5.15 -6.77
N LEU A 256 2.43 6.33 -7.25
CA LEU A 256 1.47 7.20 -6.58
C LEU A 256 0.14 7.19 -7.32
N PHE A 257 -0.96 7.07 -6.60
CA PHE A 257 -2.29 7.10 -7.19
C PHE A 257 -3.30 7.95 -6.41
N LYS A 258 -4.24 8.61 -7.09
CA LYS A 258 -5.37 9.31 -6.44
C LYS A 258 -6.59 8.42 -6.31
N TYR A 259 -7.48 8.71 -5.35
CA TYR A 259 -8.75 8.01 -5.24
C TYR A 259 -9.61 8.17 -6.50
N SER A 260 -10.11 7.03 -6.99
CA SER A 260 -11.00 6.95 -8.15
C SER A 260 -12.42 6.57 -7.77
N ASN A 261 -13.41 6.87 -8.62
CA ASN A 261 -14.81 6.46 -8.40
C ASN A 261 -15.04 4.95 -8.49
N THR A 262 -14.06 4.19 -8.94
CA THR A 262 -14.04 2.72 -8.97
C THR A 262 -12.89 2.19 -8.12
N HIS A 263 -12.67 0.86 -8.10
CA HIS A 263 -11.46 0.29 -7.50
C HIS A 263 -10.21 0.94 -8.09
N ASN A 264 -9.25 1.27 -7.23
CA ASN A 264 -8.03 1.97 -7.63
C ASN A 264 -7.05 1.04 -8.33
N ILE A 265 -6.73 -0.10 -7.71
CA ILE A 265 -5.88 -1.13 -8.31
C ILE A 265 -6.72 -2.40 -8.46
N VAL A 266 -6.82 -2.91 -9.68
CA VAL A 266 -7.53 -4.17 -9.99
C VAL A 266 -6.54 -5.20 -10.51
N ILE A 267 -6.46 -6.34 -9.83
CA ILE A 267 -5.64 -7.49 -10.26
C ILE A 267 -6.60 -8.61 -10.68
N GLY A 268 -6.68 -8.82 -11.99
CA GLY A 268 -7.54 -9.82 -12.62
C GLY A 268 -6.94 -11.23 -12.62
N ASN A 269 -7.69 -12.18 -13.17
CA ASN A 269 -7.28 -13.60 -13.20
C ASN A 269 -5.93 -13.80 -13.90
N GLN A 270 -5.07 -14.62 -13.28
CA GLN A 270 -3.70 -14.91 -13.72
C GLN A 270 -2.78 -13.68 -13.82
N ALA A 271 -3.17 -12.54 -13.27
CA ALA A 271 -2.34 -11.35 -13.23
C ALA A 271 -1.57 -11.24 -11.92
N GLU A 272 -0.43 -10.58 -11.97
CA GLU A 272 0.43 -10.38 -10.80
C GLU A 272 0.85 -8.91 -10.64
N LEU A 273 0.75 -8.42 -9.42
CA LEU A 273 1.40 -7.19 -8.98
C LEU A 273 2.52 -7.56 -8.00
N VAL A 274 3.74 -7.15 -8.33
CA VAL A 274 4.91 -7.36 -7.48
C VAL A 274 5.50 -6.01 -7.10
N ASN A 275 5.37 -5.65 -5.83
CA ASN A 275 6.09 -4.51 -5.24
C ASN A 275 7.42 -4.99 -4.67
N LYS A 276 8.53 -4.68 -5.34
CA LYS A 276 9.88 -5.13 -4.99
C LYS A 276 10.44 -4.37 -3.79
N GLU A 277 11.57 -4.83 -3.24
CA GLU A 277 12.18 -4.32 -2.00
C GLU A 277 12.29 -2.78 -1.91
N ASN A 278 12.67 -2.12 -3.00
CA ASN A 278 12.76 -0.64 -3.07
C ASN A 278 11.48 0.04 -3.56
N GLY A 279 10.47 -0.75 -3.92
CA GLY A 279 9.20 -0.31 -4.45
C GLY A 279 8.31 0.31 -3.36
N VAL A 280 7.72 1.45 -3.70
CA VAL A 280 6.79 2.18 -2.84
C VAL A 280 5.47 2.38 -3.58
N ILE A 281 4.36 1.92 -2.99
CA ILE A 281 2.99 2.15 -3.50
C ILE A 281 2.23 2.95 -2.46
N GLU A 282 1.76 4.13 -2.85
CA GLU A 282 1.06 5.03 -1.93
C GLU A 282 -0.10 5.74 -2.62
N ASN A 283 -1.15 6.02 -1.86
CA ASN A 283 -2.17 6.95 -2.33
C ASN A 283 -1.74 8.40 -2.08
N LEU A 284 -2.09 9.28 -3.00
CA LEU A 284 -2.04 10.72 -2.83
C LEU A 284 -3.31 11.18 -2.14
N ASP A 285 -3.17 12.13 -1.21
CA ASP A 285 -4.33 12.82 -0.64
C ASP A 285 -5.14 13.48 -1.76
N SER A 286 -6.43 13.14 -1.83
CA SER A 286 -7.37 13.77 -2.76
C SER A 286 -8.72 13.99 -2.08
N THR A 287 -9.38 15.07 -2.47
CA THR A 287 -10.73 15.40 -2.02
C THR A 287 -11.74 14.52 -2.76
N ALA A 288 -11.93 13.29 -2.29
CA ALA A 288 -12.92 12.36 -2.84
C ALA A 288 -13.98 12.03 -1.80
N SER A 289 -15.22 11.82 -2.26
CA SER A 289 -16.31 11.37 -1.39
C SER A 289 -16.09 9.91 -0.98
N PRO A 290 -16.50 9.52 0.25
CA PRO A 290 -16.55 8.13 0.67
C PRO A 290 -17.39 7.28 -0.28
N LEU A 291 -16.86 6.13 -0.69
CA LEU A 291 -17.58 5.14 -1.48
C LEU A 291 -17.52 3.78 -0.78
N GLN A 292 -18.70 3.26 -0.44
CA GLN A 292 -18.84 1.92 0.14
C GLN A 292 -18.52 0.85 -0.91
N ASP A 293 -17.91 -0.25 -0.48
CA ASP A 293 -17.56 -1.39 -1.34
C ASP A 293 -16.65 -1.04 -2.52
N VAL A 294 -15.93 0.09 -2.44
CA VAL A 294 -14.89 0.46 -3.39
C VAL A 294 -13.54 0.38 -2.70
N TYR A 295 -12.74 -0.61 -3.11
CA TYR A 295 -11.45 -0.94 -2.53
C TYR A 295 -10.28 -0.20 -3.19
N ALA A 296 -9.28 0.13 -2.39
CA ALA A 296 -7.99 0.60 -2.89
C ALA A 296 -7.30 -0.47 -3.74
N ILE A 297 -7.35 -1.74 -3.31
CA ILE A 297 -6.88 -2.89 -4.10
C ILE A 297 -7.98 -3.95 -4.12
N SER A 298 -8.36 -4.39 -5.32
CA SER A 298 -9.32 -5.47 -5.54
C SER A 298 -8.69 -6.56 -6.38
N MET A 299 -8.73 -7.79 -5.88
CA MET A 299 -8.18 -8.96 -6.56
C MET A 299 -9.26 -10.00 -6.80
N SER A 300 -9.28 -10.53 -8.02
CA SER A 300 -10.22 -11.57 -8.42
C SER A 300 -9.57 -12.56 -9.38
N GLY A 301 -9.80 -13.85 -9.17
CA GLY A 301 -9.33 -14.93 -10.03
C GLY A 301 -8.55 -16.00 -9.27
N ALA A 302 -8.45 -17.18 -9.89
CA ALA A 302 -7.96 -18.41 -9.25
C ALA A 302 -6.46 -18.40 -8.94
N THR A 303 -5.72 -17.47 -9.57
CA THR A 303 -4.25 -17.43 -9.53
C THR A 303 -3.73 -15.99 -9.53
N SER A 304 -4.57 -15.03 -9.14
CA SER A 304 -4.19 -13.62 -9.08
C SER A 304 -3.29 -13.38 -7.87
N GLY A 305 -2.22 -12.60 -8.04
CA GLY A 305 -1.19 -12.44 -7.01
C GLY A 305 -0.87 -10.98 -6.69
N LEU A 306 -0.74 -10.69 -5.39
CA LEU A 306 -0.04 -9.52 -4.87
C LEU A 306 1.15 -9.99 -4.03
N SER A 307 2.37 -9.69 -4.50
CA SER A 307 3.60 -9.91 -3.74
C SER A 307 4.19 -8.57 -3.32
N ASN A 308 4.40 -8.36 -2.03
CA ASN A 308 5.00 -7.17 -1.47
C ASN A 308 6.32 -7.51 -0.76
N GLU A 309 7.42 -7.01 -1.29
CA GLU A 309 8.76 -7.02 -0.70
C GLU A 309 9.18 -5.61 -0.23
N GLY A 310 8.55 -4.55 -0.75
CA GLY A 310 8.81 -3.15 -0.41
C GLY A 310 7.79 -2.56 0.55
N THR A 311 7.37 -1.32 0.28
CA THR A 311 6.38 -0.60 1.11
C THR A 311 5.09 -0.32 0.35
N ILE A 312 3.95 -0.72 0.92
CA ILE A 312 2.61 -0.32 0.48
C ILE A 312 1.94 0.44 1.62
N ASN A 313 1.69 1.74 1.45
CA ASN A 313 1.00 2.58 2.42
C ASN A 313 -0.35 3.05 1.85
N LEU A 314 -1.44 2.55 2.42
CA LEU A 314 -2.81 2.92 2.09
C LEU A 314 -3.40 3.74 3.24
N ASN A 315 -3.32 5.07 3.13
CA ASN A 315 -3.87 6.05 4.07
C ASN A 315 -5.22 6.56 3.57
N LEU A 316 -6.29 5.79 3.83
CA LEU A 316 -7.56 5.85 3.12
C LEU A 316 -8.52 6.96 3.58
N ASN A 317 -8.27 7.59 4.72
CA ASN A 317 -9.00 8.78 5.22
C ASN A 317 -10.54 8.68 5.22
N GLY A 318 -11.09 7.46 5.33
CA GLY A 318 -12.50 7.14 5.29
C GLY A 318 -13.12 7.19 3.89
N ILE A 319 -12.30 7.21 2.83
CA ILE A 319 -12.75 7.41 1.46
C ILE A 319 -13.01 6.08 0.75
N ARG A 320 -12.18 5.07 1.00
CA ARG A 320 -12.26 3.73 0.37
C ARG A 320 -12.14 2.63 1.40
N GLU A 321 -12.50 1.42 0.98
CA GLU A 321 -12.10 0.19 1.65
C GLU A 321 -10.62 -0.13 1.35
N GLY A 322 -9.98 -0.96 2.14
CA GLY A 322 -8.59 -1.35 1.93
C GLY A 322 -8.41 -2.35 0.80
N ILE A 323 -8.17 -3.61 1.15
CA ILE A 323 -7.85 -4.67 0.20
C ILE A 323 -8.95 -5.74 0.21
N LYS A 324 -9.41 -6.12 -0.99
CA LYS A 324 -10.32 -7.25 -1.20
C LYS A 324 -9.64 -8.39 -1.94
N LEU A 325 -9.80 -9.60 -1.41
CA LEU A 325 -9.33 -10.86 -2.01
C LEU A 325 -10.53 -11.75 -2.33
N SER A 326 -10.61 -12.19 -3.58
CA SER A 326 -11.68 -13.08 -4.05
C SER A 326 -11.18 -14.10 -5.06
N GLY A 327 -11.92 -15.20 -5.23
CA GLY A 327 -11.78 -16.11 -6.36
C GLY A 327 -10.49 -16.94 -6.42
N GLY A 328 -9.68 -17.02 -5.36
CA GLY A 328 -8.41 -17.76 -5.29
C GLY A 328 -7.17 -16.87 -5.26
N SER A 329 -7.36 -15.55 -5.08
CA SER A 329 -6.25 -14.58 -5.05
C SER A 329 -5.34 -14.79 -3.84
N LYS A 330 -4.03 -14.60 -4.02
CA LYS A 330 -3.01 -14.69 -2.96
C LYS A 330 -2.36 -13.34 -2.68
N LEU A 331 -2.18 -13.01 -1.41
CA LEU A 331 -1.32 -11.92 -0.92
C LEU A 331 -0.13 -12.51 -0.17
N SER A 332 1.09 -12.17 -0.61
CA SER A 332 2.33 -12.51 0.06
C SER A 332 3.07 -11.24 0.45
N ASN A 333 3.35 -11.06 1.74
CA ASN A 333 4.03 -9.90 2.30
C ASN A 333 5.34 -10.34 2.96
N THR A 334 6.44 -9.76 2.47
CA THR A 334 7.80 -9.86 3.03
C THR A 334 8.37 -8.48 3.40
N GLY A 335 7.66 -7.40 3.07
CA GLY A 335 8.00 -6.00 3.38
C GLY A 335 6.98 -5.35 4.32
N ILE A 336 6.68 -4.06 4.12
CA ILE A 336 5.73 -3.28 4.93
C ILE A 336 4.43 -3.10 4.15
N LEU A 337 3.32 -3.58 4.69
CA LEU A 337 1.97 -3.36 4.19
C LEU A 337 1.14 -2.68 5.27
N ASN A 338 0.75 -1.43 5.03
CA ASN A 338 0.05 -0.59 5.99
C ASN A 338 -1.29 -0.10 5.40
N ILE A 339 -2.40 -0.42 6.07
CA ILE A 339 -3.76 -0.07 5.66
C ILE A 339 -4.42 0.69 6.81
N LYS A 340 -4.69 1.98 6.64
CA LYS A 340 -5.22 2.86 7.69
C LYS A 340 -6.38 3.70 7.21
N GLY A 341 -7.30 4.03 8.12
CA GLY A 341 -8.41 4.91 7.82
C GLY A 341 -9.32 4.39 6.70
N TYR A 342 -9.49 3.08 6.56
CA TYR A 342 -10.47 2.52 5.62
C TYR A 342 -11.90 2.84 6.08
N TYR A 343 -12.87 2.81 5.16
CA TYR A 343 -14.26 3.17 5.48
C TYR A 343 -14.95 2.14 6.39
N LYS A 344 -15.02 0.87 5.96
CA LYS A 344 -15.67 -0.24 6.66
C LYS A 344 -14.76 -1.46 6.81
N TYR A 345 -14.00 -1.83 5.78
CA TYR A 345 -13.15 -3.02 5.75
C TYR A 345 -11.69 -2.67 5.42
N GLY A 346 -10.75 -3.12 6.26
CA GLY A 346 -9.32 -2.98 6.01
C GLY A 346 -8.79 -4.05 5.06
N LEU A 347 -8.97 -5.31 5.43
CA LEU A 347 -8.65 -6.49 4.63
C LEU A 347 -9.84 -7.45 4.66
N LEU A 348 -10.43 -7.71 3.49
CA LEU A 348 -11.57 -8.60 3.33
C LEU A 348 -11.20 -9.76 2.41
N THR A 349 -11.35 -10.99 2.91
CA THR A 349 -11.35 -12.19 2.07
C THR A 349 -12.77 -12.66 1.84
N GLU A 350 -13.14 -13.01 0.60
CA GLU A 350 -14.44 -13.63 0.29
C GLU A 350 -14.29 -15.15 0.13
N ALA A 351 -15.34 -15.88 0.51
CA ALA A 351 -15.32 -17.34 0.54
C ALA A 351 -15.07 -17.96 -0.85
N LEU A 352 -14.28 -19.04 -0.85
CA LEU A 352 -13.96 -19.83 -2.04
C LEU A 352 -14.80 -21.11 -2.13
N SER A 353 -14.85 -21.71 -3.33
CA SER A 353 -15.35 -23.08 -3.50
C SER A 353 -14.33 -24.14 -3.08
N THR A 354 -13.02 -23.84 -3.14
CA THR A 354 -11.87 -24.71 -2.77
C THR A 354 -10.93 -24.01 -1.79
N THR A 355 -10.32 -24.76 -0.87
CA THR A 355 -9.41 -24.26 0.18
C THR A 355 -8.06 -23.86 -0.40
N ASP A 356 -7.67 -22.59 -0.30
CA ASP A 356 -6.33 -22.13 -0.69
C ASP A 356 -5.84 -21.01 0.25
N LEU A 357 -4.53 -20.98 0.50
CA LEU A 357 -3.83 -20.01 1.35
C LEU A 357 -3.97 -18.58 0.76
N ILE A 358 -4.51 -17.62 1.52
CA ILE A 358 -4.92 -16.30 0.99
C ILE A 358 -3.98 -15.18 1.41
N VAL A 359 -3.43 -15.23 2.63
CA VAL A 359 -2.55 -14.18 3.15
C VAL A 359 -1.34 -14.80 3.85
N GLU A 360 -0.14 -14.50 3.36
CA GLU A 360 1.13 -14.97 3.92
C GLU A 360 1.97 -13.75 4.32
N ASN A 361 2.34 -13.65 5.60
CA ASN A 361 3.20 -12.60 6.13
C ASN A 361 4.47 -13.24 6.69
N SER A 362 5.60 -13.11 5.98
CA SER A 362 6.80 -13.91 6.24
C SER A 362 8.08 -13.09 6.35
N LYS A 363 9.18 -13.72 6.76
CA LYS A 363 10.47 -13.06 7.04
C LYS A 363 10.29 -11.93 8.07
N SER A 364 10.86 -10.75 7.84
CA SER A 364 10.75 -9.59 8.72
C SER A 364 9.59 -8.65 8.35
N ALA A 365 8.55 -9.18 7.69
CA ALA A 365 7.43 -8.38 7.22
C ALA A 365 6.61 -7.73 8.33
N GLU A 366 6.00 -6.60 8.01
CA GLU A 366 5.01 -5.93 8.85
C GLU A 366 3.70 -5.77 8.09
N LEU A 367 2.64 -6.40 8.58
CA LEU A 367 1.26 -6.19 8.15
C LEU A 367 0.54 -5.36 9.21
N ILE A 368 0.21 -4.12 8.88
CA ILE A 368 -0.45 -3.18 9.78
C ILE A 368 -1.82 -2.83 9.21
N ILE A 369 -2.87 -3.17 9.94
CA ILE A 369 -4.24 -2.77 9.64
C ILE A 369 -4.71 -1.89 10.79
N GLY A 370 -4.69 -0.58 10.56
CA GLY A 370 -5.02 0.41 11.57
C GLY A 370 -6.52 0.52 11.85
N ALA A 371 -6.92 1.59 12.53
CA ALA A 371 -8.33 1.86 12.79
C ALA A 371 -9.09 2.31 11.52
N GLY A 372 -10.33 1.84 11.36
CA GLY A 372 -11.24 2.35 10.35
C GLY A 372 -11.84 3.71 10.73
N ALA A 373 -12.48 4.35 9.75
CA ALA A 373 -13.07 5.68 9.92
C ALA A 373 -14.44 5.67 10.63
N THR A 374 -15.06 4.49 10.78
CA THR A 374 -16.39 4.33 11.37
C THR A 374 -16.32 3.48 12.64
N SER A 375 -17.25 3.64 13.58
CA SER A 375 -17.27 2.83 14.81
C SER A 375 -17.65 1.37 14.58
N THR A 376 -18.11 1.03 13.37
CA THR A 376 -18.53 -0.32 12.96
C THR A 376 -17.54 -0.94 11.98
N SER A 377 -16.37 -0.33 11.80
CA SER A 377 -15.36 -0.85 10.90
C SER A 377 -14.74 -2.15 11.41
N THR A 378 -14.25 -2.97 10.48
CA THR A 378 -13.56 -4.22 10.77
C THR A 378 -12.25 -4.22 10.02
N ALA A 379 -11.14 -4.31 10.76
CA ALA A 379 -9.81 -4.32 10.17
C ALA A 379 -9.59 -5.57 9.34
N LEU A 380 -9.89 -6.73 9.89
CA LEU A 380 -9.63 -8.00 9.23
C LEU A 380 -10.89 -8.85 9.22
N VAL A 381 -11.35 -9.21 8.02
CA VAL A 381 -12.43 -10.18 7.82
C VAL A 381 -11.87 -11.37 7.07
N ILE A 382 -11.83 -12.51 7.74
CA ILE A 382 -11.47 -13.80 7.12
C ILE A 382 -12.73 -14.67 7.06
N ASN A 383 -13.17 -14.96 5.84
CA ASN A 383 -14.34 -15.79 5.58
C ASN A 383 -14.00 -17.28 5.36
N ASP A 384 -15.02 -18.10 5.17
CA ASP A 384 -14.95 -19.53 4.87
C ASP A 384 -13.82 -19.94 3.90
N LYS A 385 -13.03 -20.95 4.28
CA LYS A 385 -11.95 -21.58 3.48
C LYS A 385 -10.74 -20.69 3.18
N ASN A 386 -10.55 -19.62 3.95
CA ASN A 386 -9.45 -18.69 3.79
C ASN A 386 -8.49 -18.79 4.97
N ASN A 387 -7.19 -18.68 4.68
CA ASN A 387 -6.13 -18.87 5.66
C ASN A 387 -5.21 -17.65 5.71
N LEU A 388 -4.83 -17.25 6.92
CA LEU A 388 -3.78 -16.27 7.18
C LEU A 388 -2.63 -16.94 7.94
N GLN A 389 -1.41 -16.77 7.44
CA GLN A 389 -0.20 -17.26 8.07
C GLN A 389 0.74 -16.09 8.39
N ASN A 390 1.17 -16.01 9.66
CA ASN A 390 2.18 -15.08 10.13
C ASN A 390 3.39 -15.87 10.65
N ASP A 391 4.51 -15.83 9.93
CA ASP A 391 5.72 -16.58 10.28
C ASP A 391 6.47 -16.00 11.49
N GLU A 392 7.44 -16.77 11.99
CA GLU A 392 8.22 -16.54 13.21
C GLU A 392 8.79 -15.11 13.36
N CYS A 393 9.33 -14.54 12.28
CA CYS A 393 10.01 -13.24 12.33
C CYS A 393 9.12 -12.04 11.96
N SER A 394 7.86 -12.26 11.60
CA SER A 394 6.99 -11.23 11.04
C SER A 394 5.99 -10.68 12.06
N SER A 395 5.45 -9.49 11.75
CA SER A 395 4.49 -8.76 12.59
C SER A 395 3.13 -8.65 11.90
N VAL A 396 2.05 -8.90 12.64
CA VAL A 396 0.69 -8.49 12.28
C VAL A 396 0.17 -7.56 13.36
N ILE A 397 -0.23 -6.33 13.00
CA ILE A 397 -0.77 -5.34 13.95
C ILE A 397 -2.17 -4.97 13.49
N ILE A 398 -3.16 -5.21 14.36
CA ILE A 398 -4.58 -4.96 14.09
C ILE A 398 -5.12 -4.00 15.16
N GLU A 399 -5.28 -2.72 14.79
CA GLU A 399 -5.67 -1.64 15.71
C GLU A 399 -7.20 -1.49 15.86
N ASP A 400 -7.98 -2.40 15.30
CA ASP A 400 -9.45 -2.43 15.33
C ASP A 400 -9.98 -3.87 15.54
N SER A 401 -11.22 -4.15 15.14
CA SER A 401 -11.82 -5.48 15.23
C SER A 401 -11.33 -6.46 14.16
N THR A 402 -11.09 -7.70 14.58
CA THR A 402 -10.91 -8.87 13.71
C THR A 402 -12.17 -9.72 13.75
N SER A 403 -12.68 -10.14 12.59
CA SER A 403 -13.83 -11.03 12.45
C SER A 403 -13.43 -12.27 11.66
N MET A 404 -13.58 -13.43 12.28
CA MET A 404 -13.45 -14.73 11.62
C MET A 404 -14.83 -15.35 11.48
N GLN A 405 -15.26 -15.56 10.23
CA GLN A 405 -16.56 -16.13 9.89
C GLN A 405 -16.36 -17.36 9.00
N GLY A 406 -17.06 -18.45 9.30
CA GLY A 406 -16.98 -19.68 8.52
C GLY A 406 -16.95 -20.97 9.35
N GLY A 407 -16.70 -22.08 8.67
CA GLY A 407 -16.52 -23.44 9.16
C GLY A 407 -15.05 -23.80 9.43
N SER A 408 -14.79 -25.09 9.64
CA SER A 408 -13.49 -25.66 10.07
C SER A 408 -12.35 -25.56 9.06
N SER A 409 -12.51 -24.81 7.98
CA SER A 409 -11.49 -24.65 6.92
C SER A 409 -10.95 -23.22 6.83
N THR A 410 -11.39 -22.35 7.74
CA THR A 410 -10.86 -21.01 7.93
C THR A 410 -9.88 -21.04 9.08
N ASN A 411 -8.61 -20.70 8.83
CA ASN A 411 -7.61 -20.67 9.88
C ASN A 411 -6.76 -19.39 9.94
N ILE A 412 -6.31 -19.06 11.16
CA ILE A 412 -5.20 -18.14 11.39
C ILE A 412 -4.09 -18.95 12.05
N VAL A 413 -2.89 -18.89 11.51
CA VAL A 413 -1.68 -19.46 12.10
C VAL A 413 -0.74 -18.31 12.45
N ASN A 414 -0.49 -18.12 13.74
CA ASN A 414 0.48 -17.14 14.24
C ASN A 414 1.70 -17.83 14.83
N LEU A 415 2.84 -17.72 14.15
CA LEU A 415 4.16 -18.13 14.63
C LEU A 415 5.02 -16.93 15.07
N GLY A 416 4.71 -15.73 14.57
CA GLY A 416 5.42 -14.49 14.91
C GLY A 416 4.71 -13.62 15.95
N TYR A 417 4.82 -12.31 15.79
CA TYR A 417 4.16 -11.33 16.65
C TYR A 417 2.82 -10.89 16.07
N MET A 418 1.76 -10.95 16.87
CA MET A 418 0.46 -10.41 16.53
C MET A 418 -0.04 -9.45 17.62
N GLU A 419 -0.53 -8.27 17.23
CA GLU A 419 -1.24 -7.34 18.11
C GLU A 419 -2.69 -7.22 17.66
N MET A 420 -3.62 -7.33 18.60
CA MET A 420 -5.06 -7.30 18.34
C MET A 420 -5.77 -6.42 19.35
N LYS A 421 -6.61 -5.49 18.87
CA LYS A 421 -7.45 -4.69 19.75
C LYS A 421 -8.75 -5.40 20.14
N ALA A 422 -9.45 -5.98 19.16
CA ALA A 422 -10.69 -6.73 19.40
C ALA A 422 -10.76 -7.97 18.50
N PHE A 423 -11.30 -9.07 19.03
CA PHE A 423 -11.41 -10.34 18.33
C PHE A 423 -12.82 -10.93 18.46
N ASN A 424 -13.42 -11.27 17.32
CA ASN A 424 -14.69 -11.97 17.24
C ASN A 424 -14.53 -13.20 16.35
N LYS A 425 -14.78 -14.37 16.93
CA LYS A 425 -14.67 -15.68 16.27
C LYS A 425 -16.01 -16.38 16.26
N ALA A 426 -16.43 -16.89 15.09
CA ALA A 426 -17.51 -17.87 15.03
C ALA A 426 -17.08 -19.20 15.68
N ASN A 427 -18.01 -20.12 15.94
CA ASN A 427 -17.71 -21.35 16.70
C ASN A 427 -16.80 -22.37 15.97
N SER A 428 -16.55 -22.21 14.68
CA SER A 428 -15.92 -23.24 13.83
C SER A 428 -14.55 -22.91 13.21
N PRO A 429 -14.14 -21.65 12.98
CA PRO A 429 -12.79 -21.36 12.49
C PRO A 429 -11.70 -21.81 13.48
N GLU A 430 -10.48 -22.03 13.01
CA GLU A 430 -9.33 -22.39 13.84
C GLU A 430 -8.37 -21.21 13.99
N PHE A 431 -7.86 -20.99 15.19
CA PHE A 431 -6.81 -20.00 15.43
C PHE A 431 -5.71 -20.73 16.19
N TYR A 432 -4.62 -21.03 15.51
CA TYR A 432 -3.42 -21.63 16.09
C TYR A 432 -2.38 -20.54 16.40
N ASN A 433 -1.86 -20.54 17.61
CA ASN A 433 -0.81 -19.64 18.05
C ASN A 433 0.38 -20.42 18.63
N ALA A 434 1.55 -20.30 18.03
CA ALA A 434 2.85 -20.68 18.60
C ALA A 434 3.77 -19.47 18.84
N GLY A 435 3.42 -18.30 18.30
CA GLY A 435 4.13 -17.04 18.48
C GLY A 435 3.69 -16.26 19.72
N ALA A 436 3.65 -14.93 19.60
CA ALA A 436 3.18 -14.03 20.66
C ALA A 436 1.97 -13.21 20.20
N ILE A 437 0.90 -13.20 21.01
CA ILE A 437 -0.29 -12.37 20.81
C ILE A 437 -0.37 -11.32 21.91
N PHE A 438 -0.55 -10.07 21.51
CA PHE A 438 -0.76 -8.92 22.38
C PHE A 438 -2.18 -8.35 22.25
N PHE A 439 -2.85 -8.13 23.38
CA PHE A 439 -4.18 -7.51 23.44
C PHE A 439 -4.17 -6.11 24.06
N THR A 440 -4.76 -5.14 23.33
CA THR A 440 -4.72 -3.71 23.67
C THR A 440 -5.91 -3.22 24.49
N LEU A 441 -7.01 -4.00 24.61
CA LEU A 441 -8.21 -3.66 25.40
C LEU A 441 -8.36 -4.54 26.65
N PRO A 442 -9.11 -4.08 27.68
CA PRO A 442 -9.33 -4.84 28.90
C PRO A 442 -10.38 -5.92 28.63
N GLN A 443 -10.01 -6.95 27.89
CA GLN A 443 -10.70 -8.22 28.06
C GLN A 443 -10.10 -8.88 29.29
N ASP A 444 -10.96 -9.19 30.27
CA ASP A 444 -10.67 -10.27 31.18
C ASP A 444 -10.42 -11.49 30.28
N LEU A 445 -9.15 -11.94 30.23
CA LEU A 445 -8.72 -13.14 29.52
C LEU A 445 -9.35 -14.37 30.22
N SER A 446 -10.67 -14.47 30.15
CA SER A 446 -11.42 -15.57 30.72
C SER A 446 -11.01 -16.87 30.02
N SER A 447 -11.13 -17.98 30.74
CA SER A 447 -10.90 -19.30 30.14
C SER A 447 -11.74 -19.52 28.88
N ALA A 448 -12.97 -18.97 28.83
CA ALA A 448 -13.83 -19.03 27.65
C ALA A 448 -13.26 -18.28 26.44
N PHE A 449 -12.52 -17.18 26.66
CA PHE A 449 -11.82 -16.47 25.58
C PHE A 449 -10.56 -17.22 25.16
N LEU A 450 -9.74 -17.66 26.11
CA LEU A 450 -8.51 -18.41 25.83
C LEU A 450 -8.77 -19.73 25.10
N ASN A 451 -9.88 -20.41 25.40
CA ASN A 451 -10.31 -21.63 24.71
C ASN A 451 -10.72 -21.41 23.24
N GLN A 452 -10.77 -20.17 22.76
CA GLN A 452 -10.98 -19.88 21.34
C GLN A 452 -9.70 -20.06 20.51
N PHE A 453 -8.55 -20.21 21.15
CA PHE A 453 -7.25 -20.38 20.53
C PHE A 453 -6.71 -21.78 20.81
N ASP A 454 -6.14 -22.42 19.78
CA ASP A 454 -5.22 -23.54 19.96
C ASP A 454 -3.84 -22.93 20.21
N ASN A 455 -3.43 -22.86 21.48
CA ASN A 455 -2.31 -22.03 21.90
C ASN A 455 -1.16 -22.86 22.47
N GLU A 456 -0.05 -22.87 21.74
CA GLU A 456 1.28 -23.30 22.22
C GLU A 456 2.16 -22.07 22.56
N GLY A 457 1.80 -20.86 22.11
CA GLY A 457 2.60 -19.65 22.27
C GLY A 457 2.31 -18.79 23.50
N LEU A 458 2.69 -17.52 23.42
CA LEU A 458 2.48 -16.47 24.42
C LEU A 458 1.19 -15.69 24.13
N ILE A 459 0.33 -15.54 25.12
CA ILE A 459 -0.80 -14.59 25.08
C ILE A 459 -0.67 -13.62 26.26
N TYR A 460 -0.77 -12.32 26.00
CA TYR A 460 -0.72 -11.32 27.07
C TYR A 460 -1.61 -10.11 26.84
N SER A 461 -2.08 -9.54 27.95
CA SER A 461 -2.92 -8.34 27.98
C SER A 461 -2.16 -7.17 28.60
N LYS A 462 -2.52 -5.95 28.20
CA LYS A 462 -2.05 -4.69 28.81
C LYS A 462 -2.68 -4.42 30.18
N ASN A 463 -3.46 -5.35 30.73
CA ASN A 463 -3.97 -5.19 32.09
C ASN A 463 -2.79 -5.11 33.06
N PRO A 464 -2.68 -4.00 33.81
CA PRO A 464 -1.57 -3.85 34.72
C PRO A 464 -1.65 -4.91 35.81
N VAL A 465 -0.52 -5.54 36.11
CA VAL A 465 -0.40 -6.50 37.20
C VAL A 465 0.11 -5.77 38.45
N GLN A 466 -0.21 -6.27 39.63
CA GLN A 466 0.30 -5.76 40.90
C GLN A 466 1.72 -6.30 41.15
N LEU A 467 2.69 -5.43 41.44
CA LEU A 467 4.04 -5.83 41.87
C LEU A 467 4.19 -5.67 43.38
N GLU A 468 4.56 -6.76 44.07
CA GLU A 468 4.89 -6.77 45.50
C GLU A 468 6.30 -7.36 45.75
N SER A 469 7.07 -6.75 46.66
CA SER A 469 8.49 -7.02 46.85
C SER A 469 8.68 -8.38 47.51
N GLY A 470 9.50 -9.24 46.90
CA GLY A 470 9.70 -10.60 47.39
C GLY A 470 8.50 -11.53 47.20
N VAL A 471 7.41 -11.01 46.62
CA VAL A 471 6.23 -11.78 46.23
C VAL A 471 6.39 -12.20 44.78
N GLN A 472 6.00 -13.44 44.51
CA GLN A 472 5.93 -13.96 43.15
C GLN A 472 4.68 -13.40 42.47
N VAL A 473 4.87 -12.82 41.29
CA VAL A 473 3.80 -12.24 40.48
C VAL A 473 3.32 -13.32 39.50
N PHE A 474 2.08 -13.79 39.67
CA PHE A 474 1.51 -14.94 38.95
C PHE A 474 0.22 -14.60 38.21
N PRO A 475 -0.07 -15.29 37.09
CA PRO A 475 0.82 -15.49 35.94
C PRO A 475 0.90 -14.19 35.10
N LEU A 476 2.09 -13.85 34.57
CA LEU A 476 2.23 -12.65 33.73
C LEU A 476 1.61 -12.78 32.34
N PHE A 477 1.54 -14.02 31.86
CA PHE A 477 1.04 -14.38 30.55
C PHE A 477 -0.08 -15.44 30.67
N ALA A 478 -1.08 -15.39 29.80
CA ALA A 478 -2.11 -16.41 29.74
C ALA A 478 -1.74 -17.48 28.72
N GLY A 479 -2.10 -18.75 28.98
CA GLY A 479 -1.89 -19.86 28.04
C GLY A 479 -0.43 -20.21 27.72
N PHE A 480 0.54 -19.59 28.40
CA PHE A 480 1.96 -19.74 28.10
C PHE A 480 2.44 -21.19 28.24
N HIS A 481 3.04 -21.74 27.17
CA HIS A 481 3.70 -23.03 27.19
C HIS A 481 5.24 -22.85 27.18
N PRO A 482 5.93 -23.09 28.32
CA PRO A 482 7.36 -22.77 28.46
C PRO A 482 8.26 -23.55 27.49
N ASP A 483 7.82 -24.72 27.02
CA ASP A 483 8.56 -25.55 26.07
C ASP A 483 8.52 -25.03 24.62
N ALA A 484 7.56 -24.16 24.27
CA ALA A 484 7.30 -23.73 22.90
C ALA A 484 7.89 -22.35 22.56
N ALA A 485 8.15 -21.51 23.56
CA ALA A 485 8.72 -20.18 23.40
C ALA A 485 10.03 -20.06 24.21
N PRO A 486 11.13 -20.67 23.73
CA PRO A 486 12.40 -20.45 24.37
C PRO A 486 12.76 -18.96 24.20
N TYR A 487 13.31 -18.35 25.26
CA TYR A 487 13.98 -17.03 25.26
C TYR A 487 13.12 -15.77 25.55
N LEU A 488 12.40 -15.77 26.68
CA LEU A 488 12.20 -14.54 27.45
C LEU A 488 13.46 -14.28 28.28
N SER A 489 14.36 -13.42 27.78
CA SER A 489 15.75 -13.42 28.25
C SER A 489 16.01 -12.59 29.50
N ASN A 490 15.19 -11.57 29.79
CA ASN A 490 15.21 -10.79 31.04
C ASN A 490 13.95 -9.91 31.15
N ALA A 491 13.48 -9.68 32.37
CA ALA A 491 12.62 -8.55 32.70
C ALA A 491 13.51 -7.34 33.07
N LEU A 492 13.13 -6.13 32.67
CA LEU A 492 13.87 -4.88 32.93
C LEU A 492 12.88 -3.77 33.29
N VAL A 493 13.21 -2.91 34.24
CA VAL A 493 12.45 -1.67 34.52
C VAL A 493 13.28 -0.46 34.11
N LYS A 494 12.62 0.59 33.61
CA LYS A 494 13.29 1.83 33.21
C LYS A 494 13.39 2.80 34.39
N GLU A 495 14.59 3.01 34.91
CA GLU A 495 14.93 3.92 35.99
C GLU A 495 15.79 5.09 35.47
N ASN A 496 15.25 6.31 35.47
CA ASN A 496 16.01 7.52 35.07
C ASN A 496 16.70 7.38 33.68
N GLY A 497 16.08 6.63 32.76
CA GLY A 497 16.64 6.36 31.42
C GLY A 497 17.53 5.13 31.32
N VAL A 498 17.85 4.45 32.43
CA VAL A 498 18.66 3.23 32.48
C VAL A 498 17.76 2.01 32.73
N PHE A 499 18.03 0.89 32.06
CA PHE A 499 17.34 -0.37 32.32
C PHE A 499 18.03 -1.13 33.45
N VAL A 500 17.27 -1.51 34.48
CA VAL A 500 17.74 -2.33 35.62
C VAL A 500 16.84 -3.56 35.78
N SER A 501 17.37 -4.66 36.33
CA SER A 501 16.57 -5.86 36.56
C SER A 501 15.54 -5.64 37.68
N PRO A 502 14.24 -5.88 37.45
CA PRO A 502 13.20 -5.83 38.46
C PRO A 502 13.13 -7.11 39.29
N GLY A 503 13.97 -8.10 39.01
CA GLY A 503 13.90 -9.43 39.61
C GLY A 503 14.17 -10.54 38.61
N ASP A 504 13.93 -11.77 39.05
CA ASP A 504 14.14 -12.96 38.25
C ASP A 504 12.81 -13.42 37.67
N TYR A 505 12.71 -13.43 36.34
CA TYR A 505 11.58 -14.06 35.65
C TYR A 505 11.88 -15.54 35.46
N THR A 506 10.97 -16.39 35.94
CA THR A 506 11.02 -17.85 35.74
C THR A 506 9.99 -18.22 34.67
N PRO A 507 10.44 -18.60 33.45
CA PRO A 507 9.53 -19.00 32.39
C PRO A 507 8.69 -20.23 32.76
N GLU A 508 9.30 -21.25 33.35
CA GLU A 508 8.63 -22.53 33.70
C GLU A 508 7.36 -22.33 34.52
N ASP A 509 7.41 -21.44 35.51
CA ASP A 509 6.28 -21.13 36.38
C ASP A 509 5.45 -19.93 35.88
N ASN A 510 5.94 -19.23 34.85
CA ASN A 510 5.41 -17.97 34.35
C ASN A 510 5.31 -16.87 35.42
N VAL A 511 6.39 -16.71 36.19
CA VAL A 511 6.46 -15.87 37.39
C VAL A 511 7.54 -14.83 37.29
N LEU A 512 7.24 -13.61 37.68
CA LEU A 512 8.28 -12.64 38.02
C LEU A 512 8.43 -12.55 39.55
N LYS A 513 9.60 -12.93 40.05
CA LYS A 513 9.96 -12.71 41.44
C LYS A 513 10.67 -11.36 41.57
N THR A 514 9.94 -10.37 42.08
CA THR A 514 10.44 -9.00 42.09
C THR A 514 11.49 -8.75 43.18
N ASN A 515 12.45 -7.88 42.88
CA ASN A 515 13.39 -7.32 43.85
C ASN A 515 12.96 -5.88 44.25
N ALA A 516 13.61 -5.33 45.28
CA ALA A 516 13.25 -4.01 45.81
C ALA A 516 13.40 -2.85 44.80
N SER A 517 14.24 -3.00 43.76
CA SER A 517 14.43 -1.97 42.73
C SER A 517 13.23 -1.81 41.79
N ALA A 518 12.34 -2.80 41.69
CA ALA A 518 11.13 -2.72 40.87
C ALA A 518 10.05 -1.77 41.45
N PHE A 519 10.08 -1.52 42.76
CA PHE A 519 8.96 -0.91 43.53
C PHE A 519 8.64 0.55 43.19
N ARG A 520 9.52 1.24 42.47
CA ARG A 520 9.42 2.68 42.16
C ARG A 520 9.23 2.95 40.66
N LYS A 521 8.77 1.96 39.89
CA LYS A 521 8.74 2.01 38.42
C LYS A 521 7.37 1.59 37.91
N ASP A 522 6.93 2.25 36.84
CA ASP A 522 5.57 2.10 36.30
C ASP A 522 5.51 1.13 35.11
N THR A 523 6.64 0.53 34.73
CA THR A 523 6.74 -0.30 33.52
C THR A 523 7.87 -1.32 33.64
N VAL A 524 7.53 -2.60 33.42
CA VAL A 524 8.51 -3.67 33.14
C VAL A 524 8.52 -3.93 31.65
N TYR A 525 9.70 -4.20 31.12
CA TYR A 525 9.98 -4.58 29.76
C TYR A 525 10.46 -6.01 29.77
N ILE A 526 9.84 -6.88 28.99
CA ILE A 526 10.30 -8.26 28.83
C ILE A 526 10.79 -8.42 27.41
N THR A 527 12.01 -8.93 27.26
CA THR A 527 12.59 -9.19 25.94
C THR A 527 12.16 -10.56 25.48
N TYR A 528 11.39 -10.63 24.40
CA TYR A 528 10.94 -11.84 23.73
C TYR A 528 11.79 -12.07 22.47
N THR A 529 12.37 -13.25 22.32
CA THR A 529 13.10 -13.65 21.12
C THR A 529 12.57 -15.00 20.67
N PHE A 530 12.36 -15.17 19.36
CA PHE A 530 11.90 -16.43 18.80
C PHE A 530 12.92 -16.88 17.74
N GLY A 531 13.53 -18.05 17.93
CA GLY A 531 14.54 -18.58 17.01
C GLY A 531 15.68 -17.60 16.70
N GLU A 532 15.93 -17.36 15.41
CA GLU A 532 16.94 -16.41 14.90
C GLU A 532 16.38 -14.98 14.67
N CYS A 533 15.12 -14.73 15.04
CA CYS A 533 14.49 -13.44 14.81
C CYS A 533 15.03 -12.35 15.75
N ALA A 534 14.86 -11.08 15.35
CA ALA A 534 15.21 -9.94 16.20
C ALA A 534 14.40 -9.95 17.51
N SER A 535 15.07 -9.69 18.63
CA SER A 535 14.42 -9.58 19.93
C SER A 535 13.41 -8.42 19.95
N ARG A 536 12.22 -8.68 20.48
CA ARG A 536 11.16 -7.70 20.71
C ARG A 536 11.07 -7.35 22.18
N ILE A 537 10.70 -6.10 22.46
CA ILE A 537 10.49 -5.63 23.82
C ILE A 537 8.99 -5.53 24.07
N LEU A 538 8.47 -6.42 24.92
CA LEU A 538 7.09 -6.38 25.40
C LEU A 538 7.01 -5.41 26.58
N LYS A 539 6.09 -4.44 26.48
CA LYS A 539 5.85 -3.48 27.56
C LYS A 539 4.73 -3.99 28.45
N LEU A 540 5.05 -4.34 29.68
CA LEU A 540 4.10 -4.70 30.71
C LEU A 540 3.86 -3.49 31.63
N PRO A 541 2.66 -2.88 31.60
CA PRO A 541 2.29 -1.89 32.60
C PRO A 541 2.09 -2.59 33.96
N PHE A 542 2.45 -1.91 35.05
CA PHE A 542 2.11 -2.34 36.41
C PHE A 542 1.58 -1.13 37.14
N TYR A 543 0.58 -1.32 38.01
CA TYR A 543 0.25 -0.30 38.98
C TYR A 543 1.03 -0.57 40.27
N LYS A 544 1.58 0.51 40.79
CA LYS A 544 2.07 0.56 42.15
C LYS A 544 0.87 0.39 43.08
N ASN A 545 0.89 -0.60 43.96
CA ASN A 545 0.14 -0.45 45.19
C ASN A 545 0.76 0.76 45.88
N PRO A 546 0.02 1.85 46.20
CA PRO A 546 0.63 3.00 46.86
C PRO A 546 1.46 2.44 48.00
N VAL A 547 2.74 2.81 48.07
CA VAL A 547 3.53 2.53 49.26
C VAL A 547 2.85 3.40 50.28
N TRP A 548 1.88 2.83 50.99
CA TRP A 548 1.11 3.49 52.02
C TRP A 548 2.02 3.56 53.24
N ASP A 549 3.02 4.42 53.10
CA ASP A 549 3.95 4.72 54.15
C ASP A 549 3.25 5.62 55.16
N CYS A 550 2.82 5.03 56.26
CA CYS A 550 2.29 5.71 57.43
C CYS A 550 3.30 6.66 58.10
N SER A 551 4.54 6.75 57.60
CA SER A 551 5.52 7.77 57.98
C SER A 551 5.35 9.10 57.23
N SER A 552 4.66 9.09 56.07
CA SER A 552 4.49 10.27 55.21
C SER A 552 3.13 10.97 55.35
N ALA A 553 2.10 10.25 55.83
CA ALA A 553 0.77 10.79 56.10
C ALA A 553 0.20 10.19 57.40
N PRO A 554 -0.48 10.99 58.24
CA PRO A 554 -1.02 10.52 59.51
C PRO A 554 -2.12 9.47 59.29
N ALA A 555 -2.23 8.55 60.26
CA ALA A 555 -3.33 7.59 60.33
C ALA A 555 -4.69 8.28 60.36
N GLU A 556 -5.62 7.83 59.53
CA GLU A 556 -6.97 8.40 59.43
C GLU A 556 -8.02 7.37 59.85
N THR A 557 -9.22 7.87 60.13
CA THR A 557 -10.41 7.02 60.27
C THR A 557 -11.19 7.10 58.97
N VAL A 558 -11.35 5.97 58.29
CA VAL A 558 -12.02 5.85 56.99
C VAL A 558 -13.28 5.01 57.12
N THR A 559 -14.38 5.52 56.59
CA THR A 559 -15.69 4.89 56.67
C THR A 559 -16.08 4.32 55.31
N PHE A 560 -16.55 3.08 55.30
CA PHE A 560 -17.12 2.45 54.11
C PHE A 560 -18.48 3.07 53.79
N MET A 561 -18.59 3.66 52.60
CA MET A 561 -19.77 4.33 52.09
C MET A 561 -20.57 3.44 51.12
N GLY A 562 -19.90 2.47 50.46
CA GLY A 562 -20.53 1.52 49.53
C GLY A 562 -21.20 2.19 48.33
N HIS A 563 -20.70 3.36 47.89
CA HIS A 563 -21.37 4.18 46.87
C HIS A 563 -21.41 3.54 45.48
N VAL A 564 -20.43 2.72 45.13
CA VAL A 564 -20.31 2.11 43.80
C VAL A 564 -20.72 0.64 43.83
N ASN A 565 -20.19 -0.12 44.78
CA ASN A 565 -20.48 -1.53 44.97
C ASN A 565 -20.10 -1.97 46.40
N GLU A 566 -20.16 -3.29 46.67
CA GLU A 566 -19.81 -3.85 47.98
C GLU A 566 -18.29 -4.11 48.14
N SER A 567 -17.44 -3.83 47.15
CA SER A 567 -16.01 -4.21 47.18
C SER A 567 -15.17 -3.29 48.08
N TRP A 568 -14.33 -3.88 48.94
CA TRP A 568 -13.30 -3.18 49.71
C TRP A 568 -12.28 -2.48 48.80
N HIS A 569 -12.01 -3.04 47.62
CA HIS A 569 -10.92 -2.61 46.74
C HIS A 569 -11.27 -1.44 45.84
N ASN A 570 -12.51 -0.92 45.90
CA ASN A 570 -12.87 0.27 45.17
C ASN A 570 -12.62 1.53 46.03
N PRO A 571 -11.67 2.41 45.66
CA PRO A 571 -11.38 3.63 46.42
C PRO A 571 -12.62 4.53 46.60
N ASP A 572 -13.52 4.56 45.62
CA ASP A 572 -14.74 5.40 45.65
C ASP A 572 -15.79 4.91 46.67
N ASN A 573 -15.61 3.71 47.24
CA ASN A 573 -16.43 3.22 48.33
C ASN A 573 -16.01 3.74 49.70
N TRP A 574 -14.93 4.52 49.81
CA TRP A 574 -14.38 4.98 51.09
C TRP A 574 -14.53 6.49 51.26
N SER A 575 -14.70 6.94 52.50
CA SER A 575 -14.98 8.35 52.83
C SER A 575 -13.91 9.35 52.39
N ASN A 576 -12.69 8.89 52.12
CA ASN A 576 -11.58 9.70 51.63
C ASN A 576 -11.25 9.44 50.15
N ASN A 577 -12.07 8.65 49.45
CA ASN A 577 -11.83 8.17 48.07
C ASN A 577 -10.51 7.40 47.92
N GLU A 578 -10.06 6.69 48.96
CA GLU A 578 -8.87 5.84 48.91
C GLU A 578 -9.09 4.52 49.67
N ILE A 579 -8.46 3.43 49.23
CA ILE A 579 -8.54 2.13 49.92
C ILE A 579 -7.83 2.23 51.29
N PRO A 580 -8.39 1.73 52.40
CA PRO A 580 -7.77 1.84 53.73
C PRO A 580 -6.35 1.30 53.83
N ARG A 581 -5.51 1.99 54.61
CA ARG A 581 -4.11 1.60 54.92
C ARG A 581 -4.00 0.73 56.17
N ASN A 582 -2.86 0.05 56.30
CA ASN A 582 -2.47 -0.66 57.53
C ASN A 582 -2.39 0.22 58.81
N CYS A 583 -2.27 1.55 58.72
CA CYS A 583 -2.37 2.45 59.88
C CYS A 583 -3.77 3.05 60.09
N ASP A 584 -4.68 2.90 59.13
CA ASP A 584 -6.00 3.52 59.20
C ASP A 584 -6.98 2.69 60.04
N LYS A 585 -7.90 3.41 60.67
CA LYS A 585 -9.05 2.81 61.36
C LYS A 585 -10.23 2.78 60.41
N VAL A 586 -10.70 1.58 60.10
CA VAL A 586 -11.83 1.38 59.20
C VAL A 586 -13.13 1.30 59.99
N ILE A 587 -14.18 1.96 59.51
CA ILE A 587 -15.55 1.82 60.01
C ILE A 587 -16.42 1.27 58.88
N ILE A 588 -17.11 0.15 59.11
CA ILE A 588 -18.17 -0.34 58.25
C ILE A 588 -19.48 -0.02 58.96
N PRO A 589 -20.24 1.01 58.50
CA PRO A 589 -21.36 1.55 59.25
C PRO A 589 -22.60 0.65 59.14
N ASN A 590 -23.54 0.83 60.07
CA ASN A 590 -24.76 0.03 60.15
C ASN A 590 -25.49 -0.08 58.79
N GLY A 591 -25.82 -1.32 58.40
CA GLY A 591 -26.56 -1.62 57.18
C GLY A 591 -25.72 -1.73 55.91
N GLN A 592 -24.42 -1.45 55.97
CA GLN A 592 -23.52 -1.63 54.84
C GLN A 592 -22.97 -3.06 54.74
N ARG A 593 -22.69 -3.48 53.51
CA ARG A 593 -22.01 -4.74 53.21
C ARG A 593 -20.71 -4.43 52.47
N CYS A 594 -19.60 -4.85 53.05
CA CYS A 594 -18.26 -4.73 52.48
C CYS A 594 -17.66 -6.12 52.30
N GLU A 595 -17.16 -6.40 51.09
CA GLU A 595 -16.65 -7.70 50.65
C GLU A 595 -15.23 -7.55 50.11
N ILE A 596 -14.36 -8.48 50.49
CA ILE A 596 -13.00 -8.59 49.96
C ILE A 596 -13.06 -9.45 48.70
N ASP A 597 -12.43 -9.00 47.61
CA ASP A 597 -12.41 -9.75 46.37
C ASP A 597 -11.60 -11.06 46.54
N PRO A 598 -12.00 -12.18 45.92
CA PRO A 598 -11.28 -13.45 46.03
C PRO A 598 -9.78 -13.31 45.70
N ALA A 599 -8.93 -14.03 46.44
CA ALA A 599 -7.45 -14.00 46.31
C ALA A 599 -6.78 -12.63 46.55
N SER A 600 -7.49 -11.66 47.12
CA SER A 600 -6.93 -10.35 47.46
C SER A 600 -6.49 -10.26 48.93
N THR A 601 -5.57 -9.36 49.23
CA THR A 601 -5.17 -8.99 50.60
C THR A 601 -5.65 -7.58 50.93
N VAL A 602 -6.09 -7.37 52.18
CA VAL A 602 -6.49 -6.06 52.70
C VAL A 602 -5.74 -5.78 53.99
N GLN A 603 -5.53 -4.49 54.28
CA GLN A 603 -4.81 -4.06 55.47
C GLN A 603 -5.55 -2.91 56.14
N ALA A 604 -5.63 -2.95 57.46
CA ALA A 604 -6.18 -1.90 58.31
C ALA A 604 -5.53 -1.98 59.69
N LYS A 605 -5.42 -0.86 60.40
CA LYS A 605 -5.00 -0.87 61.81
C LYS A 605 -6.06 -1.51 62.69
N SER A 606 -7.32 -1.19 62.42
CA SER A 606 -8.48 -1.76 63.11
C SER A 606 -9.71 -1.63 62.22
N ILE A 607 -10.62 -2.60 62.29
CA ILE A 607 -11.92 -2.53 61.62
C ILE A 607 -13.01 -2.52 62.70
N LEU A 608 -13.83 -1.48 62.71
CA LEU A 608 -15.08 -1.40 63.47
C LEU A 608 -16.22 -1.77 62.53
N VAL A 609 -16.88 -2.90 62.81
CA VAL A 609 -18.11 -3.31 62.12
C VAL A 609 -19.28 -2.93 63.02
N GLU A 610 -20.08 -1.95 62.60
CA GLU A 610 -21.22 -1.49 63.39
C GLU A 610 -22.37 -2.51 63.35
N SER A 611 -23.26 -2.43 64.35
CA SER A 611 -24.43 -3.33 64.46
C SER A 611 -25.22 -3.34 63.16
N GLY A 612 -25.42 -4.51 62.54
CA GLY A 612 -26.18 -4.66 61.29
C GLY A 612 -25.37 -4.54 60.01
N ALA A 613 -24.07 -4.24 60.10
CA ALA A 613 -23.15 -4.27 58.97
C ALA A 613 -22.55 -5.66 58.72
N TYR A 614 -22.12 -5.93 57.49
CA TYR A 614 -21.45 -7.16 57.09
C TYR A 614 -20.06 -6.86 56.56
N PHE A 615 -19.07 -7.60 57.08
CA PHE A 615 -17.73 -7.68 56.52
C PHE A 615 -17.46 -9.12 56.09
N LEU A 616 -17.35 -9.34 54.78
CA LEU A 616 -17.21 -10.66 54.19
C LEU A 616 -15.80 -10.85 53.63
N ALA A 617 -15.11 -11.87 54.13
CA ALA A 617 -13.82 -12.30 53.63
C ALA A 617 -13.96 -13.73 53.07
N PRO A 618 -13.62 -13.99 51.79
CA PRO A 618 -13.60 -15.33 51.23
C PRO A 618 -12.66 -16.27 52.00
N THR A 619 -12.89 -17.58 51.87
CA THR A 619 -12.07 -18.62 52.51
C THR A 619 -10.61 -18.52 52.00
N GLY A 620 -9.63 -18.41 52.91
CA GLY A 620 -8.20 -18.27 52.57
C GLY A 620 -7.61 -16.87 52.72
N VAL A 621 -8.42 -15.86 53.08
CA VAL A 621 -7.94 -14.51 53.40
C VAL A 621 -7.32 -14.46 54.81
N VAL A 622 -6.09 -13.96 54.93
CA VAL A 622 -5.44 -13.66 56.21
C VAL A 622 -5.59 -12.17 56.49
N ALA A 623 -6.57 -11.79 57.31
CA ALA A 623 -6.61 -10.45 57.88
C ALA A 623 -5.57 -10.38 59.01
N THR A 624 -4.51 -9.59 58.81
CA THR A 624 -3.50 -9.33 59.83
C THR A 624 -3.83 -8.03 60.55
N PHE A 625 -4.24 -8.14 61.81
CA PHE A 625 -4.48 -6.98 62.68
C PHE A 625 -3.30 -6.85 63.64
N GLU A 626 -2.66 -5.68 63.70
CA GLU A 626 -1.66 -5.42 64.74
C GLU A 626 -2.38 -5.11 66.06
N PRO A 627 -2.20 -5.93 67.12
CA PRO A 627 -2.75 -5.62 68.42
C PRO A 627 -1.99 -4.46 69.07
N ASN A 628 -2.73 -3.48 69.58
CA ASN A 628 -2.36 -2.79 70.81
C ASN A 628 -3.56 -2.83 71.76
#